data_AF-A0A3D2GB55-F1
#
_entry.id   AF-A0A3D2GB55-F1
#
_cell.length_a   1.000
_cell.length_b   1.000
_cell.length_c   1.000
_cell.angle_alpha   90.00
_cell.angle_beta   90.00
_cell.angle_gamma   90.00
#
_symmetry.space_group_name_H-M   'P 1'
#
loop_
_entity.id
_entity.type
_entity.pdbx_description
1 polymer ?
#
loop_
_entity_poly.entity_id
_entity_poly.type
_entity_poly.pdbx_seq_one_letter_code
_entity_poly.pdbx_strand_id
1 'polypeptide(L)'
;MELVKKNIHTERIKAKALLQIPLEEDINVSDSRPDVGKPVFTRGKIKVDEVKSGTNKVWVKGRLVYQILYLAEGKESGLAGMEGELPFMEEIYMDMVESTDRAICNTNLEDMRVNLINSRKLSIQAVISLMPRVEENTQEEVCVDLNGAEKEQAKGGKELEYRKKPLDYLETAVSKRDLFRIHEENKLPAGLPAVGTVIWRSTAIQHVNFKPLSGKIAVGGELSLFLIYKEDISGRTNWYETTMPFSGNIECQGCEEMMTADIAYEVGHEEITVREDSDGEARMLGVELALELEIKLLQKESSPIVADVYGVSCEVAAISSPKKFRQLQQDAYLEEKLTGTVKPDGIDTKILQICHSEAKPEIENCIFGDDEIEIRGSAEVQVLYLNNEDGNNFAMAESRLPFTITRKLSGLRKDMEYNIENCSLKPQLEQLHVVMKDGERIEWQAVLTLHLMLYGEAQEEILTDLKITELDSSKLEKLPGFAIYFVKEGDTLWQIGRKYYVSVDKIKEVNQLTGEDIAPGDKLLIVKSGEI
;
A
#
# COMPACT_ATOMS: atom_id res chain seq x y z
N MET A 1 -5.29 42.48 -11.90
CA MET A 1 -4.33 41.57 -11.26
C MET A 1 -4.87 40.18 -11.38
N GLU A 2 -4.00 39.23 -11.71
CA GLU A 2 -4.34 37.85 -11.98
C GLU A 2 -3.55 36.96 -11.04
N LEU A 3 -4.20 35.95 -10.47
CA LEU A 3 -3.56 34.98 -9.58
C LEU A 3 -2.75 34.00 -10.42
N VAL A 4 -1.46 33.83 -10.11
CA VAL A 4 -0.65 32.76 -10.68
C VAL A 4 -0.89 31.51 -9.86
N LYS A 5 -1.46 30.50 -10.52
CA LYS A 5 -1.87 29.27 -9.88
C LYS A 5 -0.95 28.12 -10.25
N LYS A 6 -0.67 27.26 -9.27
CA LYS A 6 -0.05 25.93 -9.47
C LYS A 6 -1.09 24.87 -9.15
N ASN A 7 -1.10 23.81 -9.96
CA ASN A 7 -1.94 22.64 -9.74
C ASN A 7 -1.15 21.60 -8.95
N ILE A 8 -1.76 21.07 -7.90
CA ILE A 8 -1.20 19.97 -7.10
C ILE A 8 -2.10 18.76 -7.32
N HIS A 9 -1.52 17.66 -7.79
CA HIS A 9 -2.25 16.41 -7.97
C HIS A 9 -2.12 15.54 -6.72
N THR A 10 -3.25 15.08 -6.19
CA THR A 10 -3.30 14.17 -5.05
C THR A 10 -4.38 13.12 -5.27
N GLU A 11 -4.28 12.01 -4.55
CA GLU A 11 -5.30 10.97 -4.53
C GLU A 11 -5.97 10.90 -3.17
N ARG A 12 -7.27 10.62 -3.19
CA ARG A 12 -8.03 10.27 -1.99
C ARG A 12 -8.95 9.08 -2.24
N ILE A 13 -9.29 8.38 -1.17
CA ILE A 13 -10.31 7.34 -1.20
C ILE A 13 -11.66 8.04 -1.29
N LYS A 14 -12.36 7.87 -2.42
CA LYS A 14 -13.70 8.40 -2.66
C LYS A 14 -14.75 7.62 -1.88
N ALA A 15 -14.64 6.29 -1.92
CA ALA A 15 -15.55 5.37 -1.25
C ALA A 15 -14.83 4.03 -0.99
N LYS A 16 -15.27 3.32 0.05
CA LYS A 16 -14.83 1.96 0.34
C LYS A 16 -15.91 1.17 1.07
N ALA A 17 -15.82 -0.14 1.02
CA ALA A 17 -16.67 -1.02 1.82
C ALA A 17 -15.89 -2.28 2.25
N LEU A 18 -16.49 -3.04 3.16
CA LEU A 18 -16.07 -4.38 3.55
C LEU A 18 -17.29 -5.29 3.47
N LEU A 19 -17.19 -6.38 2.72
CA LEU A 19 -18.21 -7.41 2.64
C LEU A 19 -17.58 -8.77 2.93
N GLN A 20 -18.10 -9.46 3.95
CA GLN A 20 -17.78 -10.85 4.22
C GLN A 20 -18.84 -11.75 3.60
N ILE A 21 -18.42 -12.74 2.81
CA ILE A 21 -19.32 -13.73 2.22
C ILE A 21 -18.89 -15.16 2.57
N PRO A 22 -19.84 -16.03 2.96
CA PRO A 22 -19.59 -17.47 3.03
C PRO A 22 -19.71 -18.10 1.64
N LEU A 23 -18.77 -18.98 1.29
CA LEU A 23 -18.84 -19.86 0.14
C LEU A 23 -18.99 -21.30 0.64
N GLU A 24 -20.00 -22.01 0.16
CA GLU A 24 -20.22 -23.41 0.50
C GLU A 24 -20.59 -24.21 -0.74
N GLU A 25 -19.83 -25.25 -1.04
CA GLU A 25 -20.13 -26.14 -2.16
C GLU A 25 -19.74 -27.60 -1.86
N ASP A 26 -20.60 -28.50 -2.31
CA ASP A 26 -20.39 -29.93 -2.30
C ASP A 26 -19.69 -30.37 -3.59
N ILE A 27 -18.46 -30.85 -3.47
CA ILE A 27 -17.62 -31.23 -4.61
C ILE A 27 -17.52 -32.75 -4.75
N ASN A 28 -17.55 -33.22 -5.99
CA ASN A 28 -17.40 -34.65 -6.32
C ASN A 28 -15.95 -34.95 -6.70
N VAL A 29 -15.44 -36.08 -6.24
CA VAL A 29 -14.12 -36.59 -6.61
C VAL A 29 -14.23 -37.28 -7.96
N SER A 30 -13.46 -36.85 -8.97
CA SER A 30 -13.52 -37.43 -10.32
C SER A 30 -13.19 -38.93 -10.33
N ASP A 31 -13.79 -39.68 -11.27
CA ASP A 31 -13.59 -41.13 -11.39
C ASP A 31 -12.13 -41.54 -11.63
N SER A 32 -11.34 -40.64 -12.22
CA SER A 32 -9.89 -40.81 -12.45
C SER A 32 -9.03 -40.74 -11.18
N ARG A 33 -9.60 -40.29 -10.06
CA ARG A 33 -8.90 -40.12 -8.78
C ARG A 33 -9.26 -41.25 -7.82
N PRO A 34 -8.39 -41.61 -6.87
CA PRO A 34 -8.73 -42.59 -5.85
C PRO A 34 -9.71 -42.02 -4.82
N ASP A 35 -10.42 -42.93 -4.14
CA ASP A 35 -11.35 -42.64 -3.05
C ASP A 35 -10.65 -41.87 -1.93
N VAL A 36 -11.30 -40.81 -1.42
CA VAL A 36 -10.77 -39.97 -0.35
C VAL A 36 -10.99 -40.65 0.99
N GLY A 37 -9.90 -40.96 1.70
CA GLY A 37 -9.95 -41.42 3.09
C GLY A 37 -9.90 -40.25 4.06
N LYS A 38 -8.87 -39.39 3.96
CA LYS A 38 -8.67 -38.25 4.89
C LYS A 38 -7.98 -37.06 4.21
N PRO A 39 -8.55 -35.84 4.25
CA PRO A 39 -7.84 -34.62 3.89
C PRO A 39 -6.61 -34.39 4.78
N VAL A 40 -5.49 -34.03 4.19
CA VAL A 40 -4.19 -33.83 4.86
C VAL A 40 -3.80 -32.36 4.86
N PHE A 41 -3.89 -31.72 3.69
CA PHE A 41 -3.40 -30.37 3.47
C PHE A 41 -4.34 -29.67 2.50
N THR A 42 -4.71 -28.44 2.79
CA THR A 42 -5.67 -27.69 1.97
C THR A 42 -5.21 -26.27 1.80
N ARG A 43 -5.32 -25.74 0.58
CA ARG A 43 -4.90 -24.38 0.25
C ARG A 43 -5.97 -23.71 -0.56
N GLY A 44 -6.31 -22.47 -0.21
CA GLY A 44 -7.23 -21.63 -0.95
C GLY A 44 -6.57 -20.31 -1.35
N LYS A 45 -6.87 -19.82 -2.55
CA LYS A 45 -6.50 -18.48 -3.01
C LYS A 45 -7.71 -17.83 -3.66
N ILE A 46 -7.96 -16.56 -3.34
CA ILE A 46 -8.97 -15.77 -4.03
C ILE A 46 -8.34 -15.14 -5.27
N LYS A 47 -8.99 -15.32 -6.42
CA LYS A 47 -8.65 -14.64 -7.66
C LYS A 47 -9.80 -13.74 -8.07
N VAL A 48 -9.51 -12.44 -8.20
CA VAL A 48 -10.48 -11.47 -8.71
C VAL A 48 -10.37 -11.46 -10.24
N ASP A 49 -11.46 -11.84 -10.91
CA ASP A 49 -11.52 -11.87 -12.37
C ASP A 49 -11.95 -10.50 -12.94
N GLU A 50 -12.85 -9.79 -12.26
CA GLU A 50 -13.36 -8.48 -12.69
C GLU A 50 -13.83 -7.63 -11.50
N VAL A 51 -13.50 -6.34 -11.54
CA VAL A 51 -14.09 -5.30 -10.67
C VAL A 51 -14.67 -4.21 -11.54
N LYS A 52 -15.96 -3.94 -11.41
CA LYS A 52 -16.68 -2.97 -12.25
C LYS A 52 -17.46 -1.99 -11.40
N SER A 53 -17.33 -0.70 -11.71
CA SER A 53 -18.07 0.37 -11.04
C SER A 53 -19.43 0.62 -11.70
N GLY A 54 -20.42 0.98 -10.89
CA GLY A 54 -21.73 1.45 -11.28
C GLY A 54 -22.19 2.59 -10.37
N THR A 55 -23.34 3.18 -10.68
CA THR A 55 -23.90 4.25 -9.83
C THR A 55 -24.21 3.72 -8.43
N ASN A 56 -23.49 4.23 -7.44
CA ASN A 56 -23.52 3.87 -6.02
C ASN A 56 -23.22 2.39 -5.71
N LYS A 57 -22.45 1.71 -6.58
CA LYS A 57 -22.09 0.30 -6.36
C LYS A 57 -20.86 -0.16 -7.12
N VAL A 58 -20.31 -1.28 -6.68
CA VAL A 58 -19.23 -2.02 -7.34
C VAL A 58 -19.64 -3.49 -7.46
N TRP A 59 -19.45 -4.07 -8.64
CA TRP A 59 -19.53 -5.51 -8.84
C TRP A 59 -18.15 -6.13 -8.76
N VAL A 60 -18.03 -7.19 -7.96
CA VAL A 60 -16.80 -7.98 -7.84
C VAL A 60 -17.10 -9.40 -8.28
N LYS A 61 -16.41 -9.86 -9.32
CA LYS A 61 -16.46 -11.23 -9.80
C LYS A 61 -15.12 -11.89 -9.57
N GLY A 62 -15.13 -13.10 -9.04
CA GLY A 62 -13.91 -13.87 -8.81
C GLY A 62 -14.18 -15.33 -8.53
N ARG A 63 -13.12 -16.03 -8.15
CA ARG A 63 -13.14 -17.45 -7.81
C ARG A 63 -12.25 -17.74 -6.61
N LEU A 64 -12.72 -18.60 -5.72
CA LEU A 64 -11.86 -19.30 -4.76
C LEU A 64 -11.24 -20.49 -5.51
N VAL A 65 -9.94 -20.43 -5.80
CA VAL A 65 -9.18 -21.57 -6.32
C VAL A 65 -8.64 -22.36 -5.14
N TYR A 66 -8.96 -23.64 -5.08
CA TYR A 66 -8.55 -24.51 -3.98
C TYR A 66 -7.73 -25.71 -4.47
N GLN A 67 -6.82 -26.18 -3.61
CA GLN A 67 -6.14 -27.47 -3.72
C GLN A 67 -6.35 -28.27 -2.44
N ILE A 68 -6.61 -29.57 -2.59
CA ILE A 68 -6.83 -30.52 -1.49
C ILE A 68 -5.90 -31.70 -1.69
N LEU A 69 -4.97 -31.87 -0.76
CA LEU A 69 -4.14 -33.05 -0.61
C LEU A 69 -4.81 -34.01 0.37
N TYR A 70 -4.89 -35.29 0.04
CA TYR A 70 -5.55 -36.28 0.87
C TYR A 70 -4.87 -37.65 0.80
N LEU A 71 -5.09 -38.45 1.84
CA LEU A 71 -4.76 -39.88 1.84
C LEU A 71 -5.90 -40.65 1.19
N ALA A 72 -5.56 -41.42 0.17
CA ALA A 72 -6.47 -42.31 -0.51
C ALA A 72 -6.79 -43.55 0.32
N GLU A 73 -8.04 -44.01 0.25
CA GLU A 73 -8.51 -45.26 0.85
C GLU A 73 -8.82 -46.32 -0.22
N GLY A 74 -8.67 -47.60 0.10
CA GLY A 74 -9.00 -48.71 -0.78
C GLY A 74 -7.79 -49.32 -1.51
N LYS A 75 -7.96 -49.68 -2.79
CA LYS A 75 -6.96 -50.45 -3.56
C LYS A 75 -5.73 -49.63 -3.97
N GLU A 76 -5.89 -48.32 -4.17
CA GLU A 76 -4.81 -47.39 -4.42
C GLU A 76 -4.52 -46.61 -3.13
N SER A 77 -3.65 -47.15 -2.29
CA SER A 77 -3.22 -46.49 -1.05
C SER A 77 -2.13 -45.46 -1.32
N GLY A 78 -2.21 -44.29 -0.68
CA GLY A 78 -1.15 -43.28 -0.71
C GLY A 78 -1.68 -41.86 -0.87
N LEU A 79 -0.79 -40.93 -1.20
CA LEU A 79 -1.14 -39.53 -1.38
C LEU A 79 -1.81 -39.31 -2.75
N ALA A 80 -2.86 -38.52 -2.75
CA ALA A 80 -3.51 -37.97 -3.94
C ALA A 80 -3.89 -36.52 -3.68
N GLY A 81 -4.01 -35.72 -4.73
CA GLY A 81 -4.29 -34.29 -4.57
C GLY A 81 -5.14 -33.79 -5.71
N MET A 82 -6.15 -32.98 -5.42
CA MET A 82 -7.10 -32.44 -6.38
C MET A 82 -7.23 -30.93 -6.29
N GLU A 83 -7.66 -30.30 -7.38
CA GLU A 83 -7.83 -28.86 -7.49
C GLU A 83 -9.20 -28.55 -8.08
N GLY A 84 -9.71 -27.35 -7.80
CA GLY A 84 -10.96 -26.86 -8.35
C GLY A 84 -11.18 -25.39 -8.03
N GLU A 85 -12.33 -24.87 -8.41
CA GLU A 85 -12.69 -23.47 -8.24
C GLU A 85 -14.15 -23.29 -7.86
N LEU A 86 -14.42 -22.35 -6.95
CA LEU A 86 -15.77 -21.90 -6.58
C LEU A 86 -15.96 -20.46 -7.05
N PRO A 87 -16.79 -20.19 -8.08
CA PRO A 87 -17.04 -18.83 -8.55
C PRO A 87 -17.97 -18.07 -7.60
N PHE A 88 -17.73 -16.77 -7.48
CA PHE A 88 -18.60 -15.83 -6.77
C PHE A 88 -18.79 -14.54 -7.57
N MET A 89 -19.91 -13.86 -7.30
CA MET A 89 -20.21 -12.57 -7.88
C MET A 89 -21.05 -11.77 -6.89
N GLU A 90 -20.52 -10.65 -6.45
CA GLU A 90 -21.15 -9.81 -5.45
C GLU A 90 -21.40 -8.40 -5.97
N GLU A 91 -22.55 -7.84 -5.57
CA GLU A 91 -22.89 -6.43 -5.76
C GLU A 91 -22.76 -5.71 -4.42
N ILE A 92 -21.80 -4.80 -4.33
CA ILE A 92 -21.45 -4.08 -3.09
C ILE A 92 -21.89 -2.63 -3.24
N TYR A 93 -22.80 -2.17 -2.40
CA TYR A 93 -23.28 -0.79 -2.39
C TYR A 93 -22.23 0.13 -1.77
N MET A 94 -21.90 1.20 -2.49
CA MET A 94 -20.89 2.18 -2.10
C MET A 94 -21.36 3.55 -2.57
N ASP A 95 -21.73 4.42 -1.63
CA ASP A 95 -22.20 5.77 -1.95
C ASP A 95 -21.12 6.58 -2.69
N MET A 96 -21.56 7.53 -3.52
CA MET A 96 -20.70 8.44 -4.31
C MET A 96 -19.91 7.77 -5.44
N VAL A 97 -20.09 6.46 -5.66
CA VAL A 97 -19.46 5.76 -6.79
C VAL A 97 -20.21 6.04 -8.09
N GLU A 98 -19.46 6.32 -9.14
CA GLU A 98 -19.94 6.54 -10.50
C GLU A 98 -19.49 5.41 -11.43
N SER A 99 -20.16 5.21 -12.56
CA SER A 99 -19.81 4.13 -13.51
C SER A 99 -18.45 4.31 -14.19
N THR A 100 -17.93 5.54 -14.22
CA THR A 100 -16.60 5.87 -14.74
C THR A 100 -15.51 5.76 -13.70
N ASP A 101 -15.87 5.61 -12.43
CA ASP A 101 -14.89 5.47 -11.37
C ASP A 101 -14.10 4.18 -11.53
N ARG A 102 -12.85 4.22 -11.09
CA ARG A 102 -12.00 3.04 -11.07
C ARG A 102 -12.04 2.41 -9.69
N ALA A 103 -12.62 1.22 -9.60
CA ALA A 103 -12.64 0.42 -8.38
C ALA A 103 -11.51 -0.61 -8.34
N ILE A 104 -11.04 -0.91 -7.14
CA ILE A 104 -10.09 -1.96 -6.79
C ILE A 104 -10.76 -2.80 -5.71
N CYS A 105 -10.52 -4.11 -5.66
CA CYS A 105 -11.01 -4.93 -4.56
C CYS A 105 -9.88 -5.80 -4.05
N ASN A 106 -9.40 -5.49 -2.86
CA ASN A 106 -8.52 -6.40 -2.14
C ASN A 106 -9.36 -7.53 -1.53
N THR A 107 -8.77 -8.72 -1.42
CA THR A 107 -9.47 -9.89 -0.92
C THR A 107 -8.68 -10.59 0.18
N ASN A 108 -9.40 -11.22 1.11
CA ASN A 108 -8.81 -12.13 2.06
C ASN A 108 -9.62 -13.41 2.15
N LEU A 109 -8.93 -14.55 2.26
CA LEU A 109 -9.54 -15.82 2.65
C LEU A 109 -9.36 -15.96 4.16
N GLU A 110 -10.44 -15.77 4.92
CA GLU A 110 -10.40 -15.73 6.39
C GLU A 110 -10.41 -17.11 7.03
N ASP A 111 -11.15 -18.04 6.43
CA ASP A 111 -11.21 -19.44 6.84
C ASP A 111 -11.56 -20.31 5.63
N MET A 112 -11.04 -21.53 5.60
CA MET A 112 -11.44 -22.56 4.64
C MET A 112 -11.36 -23.93 5.29
N ARG A 113 -12.46 -24.68 5.24
CA ARG A 113 -12.57 -26.02 5.78
C ARG A 113 -13.05 -26.98 4.72
N VAL A 114 -12.50 -28.18 4.77
CA VAL A 114 -12.87 -29.27 3.87
C VAL A 114 -13.32 -30.46 4.72
N ASN A 115 -14.58 -30.83 4.59
CA ASN A 115 -15.19 -31.91 5.33
C ASN A 115 -15.55 -33.09 4.41
N LEU A 116 -15.24 -34.31 4.81
CA LEU A 116 -15.61 -35.52 4.07
C LEU A 116 -17.08 -35.85 4.30
N ILE A 117 -17.89 -35.89 3.23
CA ILE A 117 -19.27 -36.41 3.29
C ILE A 117 -19.25 -37.93 3.09
N ASN A 118 -18.51 -38.39 2.08
CA ASN A 118 -18.17 -39.80 1.82
C ASN A 118 -16.90 -39.87 0.96
N SER A 119 -16.40 -41.06 0.64
CA SER A 119 -15.15 -41.24 -0.11
C SER A 119 -15.09 -40.61 -1.51
N ARG A 120 -16.23 -40.18 -2.06
CA ARG A 120 -16.34 -39.52 -3.38
C ARG A 120 -16.96 -38.14 -3.34
N LYS A 121 -17.24 -37.61 -2.15
CA LYS A 121 -17.89 -36.31 -1.99
C LYS A 121 -17.36 -35.57 -0.76
N LEU A 122 -16.93 -34.33 -0.97
CA LEU A 122 -16.42 -33.43 0.07
C LEU A 122 -17.27 -32.16 0.09
N SER A 123 -17.35 -31.50 1.24
CA SER A 123 -17.93 -30.17 1.38
C SER A 123 -16.81 -29.18 1.64
N ILE A 124 -16.75 -28.11 0.85
CA ILE A 124 -15.88 -26.96 1.07
C ILE A 124 -16.72 -25.85 1.68
N GLN A 125 -16.26 -25.32 2.81
CA GLN A 125 -16.83 -24.16 3.49
C GLN A 125 -15.73 -23.11 3.65
N ALA A 126 -15.92 -21.92 3.11
CA ALA A 126 -14.95 -20.84 3.19
C ALA A 126 -15.63 -19.53 3.58
N VAL A 127 -14.89 -18.65 4.24
CA VAL A 127 -15.30 -17.26 4.48
C VAL A 127 -14.29 -16.36 3.79
N ILE A 128 -14.78 -15.50 2.90
CA ILE A 128 -13.93 -14.54 2.18
C ILE A 128 -14.37 -13.12 2.50
N SER A 129 -13.39 -12.23 2.57
CA SER A 129 -13.58 -10.79 2.72
C SER A 129 -13.26 -10.09 1.40
N LEU A 130 -14.18 -9.24 0.95
CA LEU A 130 -14.04 -8.35 -0.19
C LEU A 130 -13.95 -6.91 0.31
N MET A 131 -12.88 -6.22 -0.02
CA MET A 131 -12.59 -4.85 0.42
C MET A 131 -12.49 -3.92 -0.80
N PRO A 132 -13.62 -3.59 -1.45
CA PRO A 132 -13.60 -2.67 -2.57
C PRO A 132 -13.28 -1.25 -2.10
N ARG A 133 -12.45 -0.56 -2.88
CA ARG A 133 -12.17 0.87 -2.76
C ARG A 133 -12.23 1.54 -4.12
N VAL A 134 -12.73 2.76 -4.13
CA VAL A 134 -12.67 3.68 -5.25
C VAL A 134 -11.77 4.83 -4.85
N GLU A 135 -10.76 5.06 -5.66
CA GLU A 135 -9.83 6.17 -5.50
C GLU A 135 -10.08 7.18 -6.60
N GLU A 136 -10.00 8.46 -6.25
CA GLU A 136 -10.12 9.55 -7.20
C GLU A 136 -8.89 10.43 -7.18
N ASN A 137 -8.45 10.82 -8.38
CA ASN A 137 -7.43 11.83 -8.57
C ASN A 137 -8.11 13.19 -8.41
N THR A 138 -7.64 13.98 -7.45
CA THR A 138 -8.07 15.36 -7.26
C THR A 138 -6.93 16.30 -7.60
N GLN A 139 -7.31 17.50 -8.05
CA GLN A 139 -6.38 18.55 -8.39
C GLN A 139 -6.72 19.79 -7.57
N GLU A 140 -5.77 20.24 -6.76
CA GLU A 140 -5.91 21.43 -5.96
C GLU A 140 -5.12 22.59 -6.55
N GLU A 141 -5.83 23.64 -6.97
CA GLU A 141 -5.18 24.89 -7.37
C GLU A 141 -4.73 25.68 -6.14
N VAL A 142 -3.46 26.10 -6.13
CA VAL A 142 -2.89 26.98 -5.11
C VAL A 142 -2.33 28.26 -5.74
N CYS A 143 -2.57 29.40 -5.10
CA CYS A 143 -1.99 30.67 -5.52
C CYS A 143 -0.53 30.76 -5.08
N VAL A 144 0.40 30.76 -6.03
CA VAL A 144 1.85 30.86 -5.77
C VAL A 144 2.39 32.26 -6.05
N ASP A 145 1.67 33.07 -6.82
CA ASP A 145 2.08 34.43 -7.15
C ASP A 145 0.93 35.35 -7.57
N LEU A 146 1.20 36.66 -7.67
CA LEU A 146 0.26 37.67 -8.15
C LEU A 146 0.84 38.40 -9.37
N ASN A 147 0.29 38.14 -10.56
CA ASN A 147 0.69 38.86 -11.78
C ASN A 147 0.20 40.32 -11.75
N GLY A 148 1.13 41.24 -12.03
CA GLY A 148 0.90 42.68 -12.00
C GLY A 148 1.08 43.34 -10.63
N ALA A 149 1.65 42.62 -9.65
CA ALA A 149 2.12 43.19 -8.40
C ALA A 149 3.53 43.81 -8.51
N GLU A 150 4.31 43.41 -9.52
CA GLU A 150 5.63 43.98 -9.77
C GLU A 150 5.56 45.37 -10.42
N LYS A 151 6.53 46.18 -9.99
CA LYS A 151 6.77 47.61 -10.24
C LYS A 151 6.75 48.00 -11.73
N GLU A 152 5.59 48.08 -12.36
CA GLU A 152 5.44 48.96 -13.52
C GLU A 152 4.99 50.34 -13.07
N GLN A 153 5.91 51.30 -13.27
CA GLN A 153 5.72 52.75 -13.19
C GLN A 153 4.68 53.27 -14.21
N ALA A 154 3.64 52.50 -14.52
CA ALA A 154 2.48 52.97 -15.24
C ALA A 154 1.68 53.86 -14.28
N LYS A 155 1.75 55.17 -14.49
CA LYS A 155 0.89 56.17 -13.84
C LYS A 155 -0.57 55.68 -13.90
N GLY A 156 -1.09 55.19 -12.76
CA GLY A 156 -2.46 54.68 -12.61
C GLY A 156 -2.61 53.20 -12.23
N GLY A 157 -1.53 52.42 -12.12
CA GLY A 157 -1.58 51.04 -11.62
C GLY A 157 -1.88 50.98 -10.11
N LYS A 158 -2.78 50.07 -9.70
CA LYS A 158 -3.01 49.77 -8.29
C LYS A 158 -1.82 48.95 -7.77
N GLU A 159 -1.17 49.41 -6.72
CA GLU A 159 0.02 48.81 -6.09
C GLU A 159 -0.43 48.00 -4.87
N LEU A 160 0.06 46.77 -4.75
CA LEU A 160 -0.18 45.90 -3.61
C LEU A 160 1.08 45.18 -3.17
N GLU A 161 1.01 44.65 -1.97
CA GLU A 161 2.04 43.86 -1.31
C GLU A 161 1.45 42.50 -0.93
N TYR A 162 2.25 41.45 -1.04
CA TYR A 162 1.88 40.10 -0.63
C TYR A 162 3.08 39.37 -0.05
N ARG A 163 2.84 38.46 0.87
CA ARG A 163 3.87 37.59 1.44
C ARG A 163 3.56 36.14 1.15
N LYS A 164 4.60 35.31 1.05
CA LYS A 164 4.46 33.87 0.82
C LYS A 164 4.74 33.08 2.10
N LYS A 165 4.17 31.89 2.20
CA LYS A 165 4.52 30.87 3.20
C LYS A 165 4.75 29.53 2.50
N PRO A 166 5.62 28.64 3.01
CA PRO A 166 5.74 27.29 2.46
C PRO A 166 4.45 26.50 2.69
N LEU A 167 4.06 25.73 1.69
CA LEU A 167 3.06 24.68 1.77
C LEU A 167 3.75 23.37 1.42
N ASP A 168 3.90 22.50 2.42
CA ASP A 168 4.40 21.14 2.22
C ASP A 168 3.24 20.22 1.85
N TYR A 169 3.44 19.38 0.84
CA TYR A 169 2.42 18.44 0.39
C TYR A 169 3.06 17.21 -0.27
N LEU A 170 2.25 16.18 -0.44
CA LEU A 170 2.60 14.96 -1.13
C LEU A 170 1.86 14.92 -2.46
N GLU A 171 2.60 14.98 -3.55
CA GLU A 171 2.07 14.91 -4.90
C GLU A 171 2.10 13.47 -5.42
N THR A 172 1.00 13.04 -6.04
CA THR A 172 0.96 11.77 -6.77
C THR A 172 1.52 12.00 -8.18
N ALA A 173 2.79 11.64 -8.40
CA ALA A 173 3.45 11.79 -9.70
C ALA A 173 3.03 10.70 -10.69
N VAL A 174 2.86 9.46 -10.20
CA VAL A 174 2.37 8.34 -11.00
C VAL A 174 1.35 7.54 -10.20
N SER A 175 0.22 7.24 -10.83
CA SER A 175 -0.75 6.27 -10.34
C SER A 175 -1.22 5.41 -11.51
N LYS A 176 -0.84 4.13 -11.50
CA LYS A 176 -1.24 3.17 -12.54
C LYS A 176 -1.27 1.74 -12.03
N ARG A 177 -1.83 0.85 -12.84
CA ARG A 177 -1.63 -0.59 -12.69
C ARG A 177 -0.74 -1.11 -13.81
N ASP A 178 0.04 -2.13 -13.51
CA ASP A 178 0.88 -2.81 -14.49
C ASP A 178 1.00 -4.30 -14.16
N LEU A 179 1.56 -5.08 -15.07
CA LEU A 179 1.79 -6.51 -14.90
C LEU A 179 3.29 -6.80 -14.96
N PHE A 180 3.82 -7.39 -13.90
CA PHE A 180 5.18 -7.92 -13.91
C PHE A 180 5.14 -9.44 -14.11
N ARG A 181 5.70 -9.89 -15.24
CA ARG A 181 5.73 -11.31 -15.60
C ARG A 181 7.04 -11.94 -15.16
N ILE A 182 6.92 -13.09 -14.49
CA ILE A 182 8.04 -13.90 -14.03
C ILE A 182 7.98 -15.21 -14.82
N HIS A 183 9.11 -15.60 -15.41
CA HIS A 183 9.29 -16.85 -16.11
C HIS A 183 10.61 -17.47 -15.65
N GLU A 184 10.51 -18.51 -14.83
CA GLU A 184 11.69 -19.18 -14.26
C GLU A 184 11.63 -20.68 -14.56
N GLU A 185 12.80 -21.27 -14.78
CA GLU A 185 12.94 -22.70 -14.99
C GLU A 185 13.99 -23.28 -14.02
N ASN A 186 13.70 -24.45 -13.47
CA ASN A 186 14.61 -25.20 -12.61
C ASN A 186 14.67 -26.66 -13.03
N LYS A 187 15.85 -27.28 -12.95
CA LYS A 187 16.01 -28.71 -13.23
C LYS A 187 16.04 -29.50 -11.93
N LEU A 188 15.26 -30.59 -11.87
CA LEU A 188 15.30 -31.50 -10.74
C LEU A 188 16.71 -32.06 -10.49
N PRO A 189 17.24 -31.97 -9.25
CA PRO A 189 18.55 -32.48 -8.88
C PRO A 189 18.73 -33.95 -9.27
N ALA A 190 19.92 -34.34 -9.74
CA ALA A 190 20.20 -35.69 -10.24
C ALA A 190 19.93 -36.82 -9.23
N GLY A 191 19.90 -36.52 -7.93
CA GLY A 191 19.57 -37.51 -6.88
C GLY A 191 18.07 -37.80 -6.74
N LEU A 192 17.19 -37.01 -7.37
CA LEU A 192 15.75 -37.22 -7.35
C LEU A 192 15.28 -37.92 -8.64
N PRO A 193 14.26 -38.79 -8.54
CA PRO A 193 13.70 -39.48 -9.70
C PRO A 193 12.93 -38.51 -10.61
N ALA A 194 12.72 -38.91 -11.87
CA ALA A 194 11.91 -38.14 -12.81
C ALA A 194 10.44 -38.07 -12.37
N VAL A 195 9.76 -36.99 -12.74
CA VAL A 195 8.36 -36.75 -12.37
C VAL A 195 7.44 -37.56 -13.26
N GLY A 196 6.67 -38.48 -12.67
CA GLY A 196 5.58 -39.16 -13.39
C GLY A 196 4.28 -38.36 -13.32
N THR A 197 3.78 -38.10 -12.12
CA THR A 197 2.51 -37.36 -11.92
C THR A 197 2.61 -36.39 -10.76
N VAL A 198 2.30 -35.11 -11.00
CA VAL A 198 2.23 -34.09 -9.96
C VAL A 198 0.95 -34.27 -9.13
N ILE A 199 1.10 -34.32 -7.81
CA ILE A 199 0.03 -34.49 -6.83
C ILE A 199 -0.34 -33.16 -6.18
N TRP A 200 0.68 -32.33 -5.89
CA TRP A 200 0.54 -31.03 -5.26
C TRP A 200 1.57 -30.06 -5.82
N ARG A 201 1.19 -28.78 -5.91
CA ARG A 201 2.08 -27.72 -6.34
C ARG A 201 1.74 -26.39 -5.68
N SER A 202 2.76 -25.66 -5.25
CA SER A 202 2.60 -24.32 -4.71
C SER A 202 3.76 -23.44 -5.12
N THR A 203 3.44 -22.19 -5.44
CA THR A 203 4.41 -21.09 -5.40
C THR A 203 4.12 -20.13 -4.26
N ALA A 204 5.19 -19.46 -3.83
CA ALA A 204 5.16 -18.30 -2.95
C ALA A 204 6.17 -17.26 -3.45
N ILE A 205 5.81 -16.00 -3.36
CA ILE A 205 6.67 -14.87 -3.70
C ILE A 205 7.21 -14.27 -2.41
N GLN A 206 8.52 -14.12 -2.33
CA GLN A 206 9.28 -13.71 -1.14
C GLN A 206 10.22 -12.56 -1.50
N HIS A 207 10.64 -11.77 -0.51
CA HIS A 207 11.66 -10.73 -0.65
C HIS A 207 11.42 -9.71 -1.78
N VAL A 208 10.16 -9.38 -2.07
CA VAL A 208 9.85 -8.47 -3.18
C VAL A 208 10.19 -7.05 -2.81
N ASN A 209 11.06 -6.45 -3.60
CA ASN A 209 11.37 -5.04 -3.55
C ASN A 209 10.99 -4.33 -4.85
N PHE A 210 10.59 -3.07 -4.70
CA PHE A 210 10.35 -2.17 -5.81
C PHE A 210 11.23 -0.94 -5.63
N LYS A 211 12.06 -0.66 -6.62
CA LYS A 211 12.97 0.49 -6.60
C LYS A 211 12.67 1.43 -7.76
N PRO A 212 12.13 2.63 -7.51
CA PRO A 212 12.04 3.69 -8.49
C PRO A 212 13.41 4.02 -9.09
N LEU A 213 13.45 4.15 -10.42
CA LEU A 213 14.60 4.60 -11.20
C LEU A 213 14.08 5.59 -12.27
N SER A 214 14.97 6.34 -12.91
CA SER A 214 14.54 7.27 -13.96
C SER A 214 13.81 6.54 -15.10
N GLY A 215 12.52 6.82 -15.25
CA GLY A 215 11.62 6.26 -16.26
C GLY A 215 11.18 4.80 -16.06
N LYS A 216 11.56 4.13 -14.97
CA LYS A 216 11.23 2.71 -14.74
C LYS A 216 11.28 2.31 -13.27
N ILE A 217 10.65 1.21 -12.92
CA ILE A 217 10.73 0.61 -11.58
C ILE A 217 11.48 -0.72 -11.72
N ALA A 218 12.58 -0.88 -11.00
CA ALA A 218 13.25 -2.17 -10.85
C ALA A 218 12.46 -3.03 -9.87
N VAL A 219 12.21 -4.28 -10.24
CA VAL A 219 11.53 -5.28 -9.42
C VAL A 219 12.49 -6.42 -9.20
N GLY A 220 12.63 -6.87 -7.95
CA GLY A 220 13.41 -8.04 -7.61
C GLY A 220 12.80 -8.78 -6.44
N GLY A 221 13.02 -10.09 -6.38
CA GLY A 221 12.55 -10.94 -5.30
C GLY A 221 12.91 -12.39 -5.55
N GLU A 222 12.27 -13.26 -4.77
CA GLU A 222 12.46 -14.70 -4.84
C GLU A 222 11.14 -15.42 -5.01
N LEU A 223 11.16 -16.48 -5.81
CA LEU A 223 10.07 -17.38 -6.06
C LEU A 223 10.40 -18.73 -5.43
N SER A 224 9.64 -19.11 -4.40
CA SER A 224 9.67 -20.49 -3.88
C SER A 224 8.71 -21.36 -4.69
N LEU A 225 9.17 -22.55 -5.07
CA LEU A 225 8.41 -23.60 -5.72
C LEU A 225 8.46 -24.85 -4.84
N PHE A 226 7.29 -25.39 -4.51
CA PHE A 226 7.14 -26.67 -3.85
C PHE A 226 6.26 -27.63 -4.65
N LEU A 227 6.70 -28.88 -4.78
CA LEU A 227 6.03 -29.94 -5.54
C LEU A 227 5.99 -31.21 -4.72
N ILE A 228 4.85 -31.92 -4.79
CA ILE A 228 4.76 -33.34 -4.43
C ILE A 228 4.34 -34.10 -5.68
N TYR A 229 5.04 -35.19 -5.99
CA TYR A 229 4.82 -35.96 -7.20
C TYR A 229 5.06 -37.45 -6.99
N LYS A 230 4.44 -38.29 -7.84
CA LYS A 230 4.80 -39.71 -7.98
C LYS A 230 5.90 -39.83 -9.03
N GLU A 231 6.94 -40.61 -8.74
CA GLU A 231 7.96 -40.93 -9.73
C GLU A 231 7.42 -41.87 -10.82
N ASP A 232 7.98 -41.74 -12.02
CA ASP A 232 7.51 -42.45 -13.22
C ASP A 232 7.65 -43.99 -13.13
N ILE A 233 8.71 -44.48 -12.46
CA ILE A 233 9.07 -45.91 -12.48
C ILE A 233 8.35 -46.71 -11.39
N SER A 234 8.51 -46.33 -10.11
CA SER A 234 7.93 -47.11 -8.99
C SER A 234 6.58 -46.58 -8.50
N GLY A 235 6.17 -45.38 -8.93
CA GLY A 235 4.99 -44.70 -8.41
C GLY A 235 5.15 -44.18 -6.97
N ARG A 236 6.36 -44.24 -6.40
CA ARG A 236 6.67 -43.70 -5.08
C ARG A 236 6.49 -42.18 -5.02
N THR A 237 5.93 -41.70 -3.93
CA THR A 237 5.76 -40.27 -3.66
C THR A 237 7.11 -39.64 -3.29
N ASN A 238 7.43 -38.53 -3.94
CA ASN A 238 8.60 -37.69 -3.71
C ASN A 238 8.14 -36.23 -3.59
N TRP A 239 8.97 -35.38 -2.99
CA TRP A 239 8.75 -33.93 -2.97
C TRP A 239 10.02 -33.19 -3.33
N TYR A 240 9.86 -31.95 -3.79
CA TYR A 240 10.97 -31.06 -4.10
C TYR A 240 10.59 -29.63 -3.77
N GLU A 241 11.51 -28.92 -3.13
CA GLU A 241 11.40 -27.49 -2.81
C GLU A 241 12.64 -26.78 -3.32
N THR A 242 12.47 -25.65 -3.99
CA THR A 242 13.56 -24.80 -4.46
C THR A 242 13.13 -23.34 -4.50
N THR A 243 14.11 -22.45 -4.37
CA THR A 243 13.92 -21.01 -4.54
C THR A 243 14.65 -20.54 -5.79
N MET A 244 14.02 -19.64 -6.55
CA MET A 244 14.55 -19.05 -7.77
C MET A 244 14.50 -17.52 -7.65
N PRO A 245 15.65 -16.81 -7.78
CA PRO A 245 15.63 -15.36 -7.78
C PRO A 245 15.05 -14.85 -9.10
N PHE A 246 14.19 -13.84 -9.05
CA PHE A 246 13.71 -13.14 -10.24
C PHE A 246 14.08 -11.66 -10.16
N SER A 247 14.31 -11.05 -11.32
CA SER A 247 14.50 -9.60 -11.40
C SER A 247 14.09 -9.07 -12.76
N GLY A 248 13.69 -7.81 -12.80
CA GLY A 248 13.30 -7.16 -14.04
C GLY A 248 13.01 -5.68 -13.85
N ASN A 249 12.45 -5.07 -14.88
CA ASN A 249 12.06 -3.66 -14.86
C ASN A 249 10.66 -3.51 -15.45
N ILE A 250 9.92 -2.53 -14.94
CA ILE A 250 8.65 -2.06 -15.50
C ILE A 250 8.86 -0.64 -15.99
N GLU A 251 8.53 -0.38 -17.25
CA GLU A 251 8.53 0.98 -17.77
C GLU A 251 7.52 1.84 -17.03
N CYS A 252 7.95 2.99 -16.53
CA CYS A 252 7.13 3.85 -15.71
C CYS A 252 7.48 5.31 -16.01
N GLN A 253 6.81 5.88 -17.01
CA GLN A 253 7.01 7.28 -17.37
C GLN A 253 6.67 8.20 -16.19
N GLY A 254 7.53 9.18 -15.91
CA GLY A 254 7.38 10.06 -14.75
C GLY A 254 7.96 9.49 -13.45
N CYS A 255 8.55 8.30 -13.47
CA CYS A 255 9.28 7.74 -12.33
C CYS A 255 10.67 8.37 -12.20
N GLU A 256 11.05 8.75 -10.98
CA GLU A 256 12.38 9.27 -10.64
C GLU A 256 12.94 8.56 -9.40
N GLU A 257 14.27 8.53 -9.24
CA GLU A 257 14.97 7.76 -8.19
C GLU A 257 14.63 8.17 -6.75
N MET A 258 14.22 9.42 -6.53
CA MET A 258 13.94 9.97 -5.19
C MET A 258 12.46 9.87 -4.78
N MET A 259 11.61 9.29 -5.62
CA MET A 259 10.19 9.13 -5.31
C MET A 259 9.96 8.05 -4.27
N THR A 260 8.99 8.26 -3.39
CA THR A 260 8.49 7.23 -2.47
C THR A 260 7.57 6.30 -3.25
N ALA A 261 7.82 4.99 -3.19
CA ALA A 261 7.01 3.98 -3.85
C ALA A 261 6.01 3.35 -2.87
N ASP A 262 4.71 3.50 -3.14
CA ASP A 262 3.65 2.75 -2.50
C ASP A 262 3.07 1.74 -3.49
N ILE A 263 3.78 0.61 -3.66
CA ILE A 263 3.45 -0.40 -4.66
C ILE A 263 2.89 -1.64 -3.99
N ALA A 264 1.65 -2.01 -4.30
CA ALA A 264 1.02 -3.26 -3.86
C ALA A 264 1.04 -4.28 -4.99
N TYR A 265 1.00 -5.57 -4.66
CA TYR A 265 0.90 -6.62 -5.66
C TYR A 265 0.02 -7.78 -5.22
N GLU A 266 -0.60 -8.43 -6.20
CA GLU A 266 -1.29 -9.71 -6.04
C GLU A 266 -0.82 -10.69 -7.13
N VAL A 267 -0.86 -11.99 -6.84
CA VAL A 267 -0.52 -13.02 -7.84
C VAL A 267 -1.77 -13.33 -8.66
N GLY A 268 -1.83 -12.85 -9.90
CA GLY A 268 -2.97 -13.06 -10.80
C GLY A 268 -2.90 -14.42 -11.50
N HIS A 269 -2.08 -14.52 -12.53
CA HIS A 269 -1.84 -15.77 -13.25
C HIS A 269 -0.69 -16.56 -12.60
N GLU A 270 -0.87 -17.88 -12.51
CA GLU A 270 0.11 -18.85 -11.97
C GLU A 270 -0.05 -20.14 -12.77
N GLU A 271 1.04 -20.58 -13.40
CA GLU A 271 1.14 -21.87 -14.08
C GLU A 271 2.48 -22.53 -13.72
N ILE A 272 2.42 -23.81 -13.39
CA ILE A 272 3.60 -24.65 -13.12
C ILE A 272 3.53 -25.84 -14.05
N THR A 273 4.56 -26.01 -14.86
CA THR A 273 4.68 -27.06 -15.88
C THR A 273 5.87 -27.97 -15.59
N VAL A 274 5.72 -29.23 -15.96
CA VAL A 274 6.82 -30.21 -15.93
C VAL A 274 7.05 -30.68 -17.37
N ARG A 275 8.29 -30.59 -17.83
CA ARG A 275 8.70 -30.90 -19.21
C ARG A 275 9.87 -31.90 -19.19
N GLU A 276 10.00 -32.63 -20.30
CA GLU A 276 11.14 -33.51 -20.54
C GLU A 276 12.43 -32.69 -20.68
N ASP A 277 13.53 -33.21 -20.15
CA ASP A 277 14.86 -32.68 -20.38
C ASP A 277 15.49 -33.26 -21.66
N SER A 278 16.77 -32.98 -21.90
CA SER A 278 17.48 -33.47 -23.09
C SER A 278 17.55 -35.00 -23.21
N ASP A 279 17.35 -35.71 -22.10
CA ASP A 279 17.40 -37.17 -22.04
C ASP A 279 16.00 -37.80 -22.16
N GLY A 280 14.96 -36.98 -22.35
CA GLY A 280 13.56 -37.42 -22.43
C GLY A 280 12.92 -37.70 -21.07
N GLU A 281 13.59 -37.33 -19.96
CA GLU A 281 13.04 -37.51 -18.61
C GLU A 281 12.32 -36.23 -18.14
N ALA A 282 11.11 -36.37 -17.60
CA ALA A 282 10.33 -35.26 -17.06
C ALA A 282 10.99 -34.63 -15.82
N ARG A 283 11.91 -33.68 -16.04
CA ARG A 283 12.80 -33.10 -15.02
C ARG A 283 12.91 -31.58 -15.06
N MET A 284 12.36 -30.93 -16.08
CA MET A 284 12.37 -29.48 -16.22
C MET A 284 11.10 -28.91 -15.61
N LEU A 285 11.25 -28.05 -14.60
CA LEU A 285 10.16 -27.41 -13.88
C LEU A 285 10.09 -25.95 -14.36
N GLY A 286 9.03 -25.59 -15.08
CA GLY A 286 8.80 -24.22 -15.53
C GLY A 286 7.71 -23.55 -14.70
N VAL A 287 7.95 -22.31 -14.28
CA VAL A 287 6.98 -21.49 -13.56
C VAL A 287 6.71 -20.20 -14.32
N GLU A 288 5.43 -19.95 -14.61
CA GLU A 288 4.94 -18.72 -15.23
C GLU A 288 3.99 -18.01 -14.26
N LEU A 289 4.36 -16.79 -13.85
CA LEU A 289 3.63 -15.99 -12.88
C LEU A 289 3.41 -14.56 -13.39
N ALA A 290 2.26 -13.98 -13.09
CA ALA A 290 2.00 -12.57 -13.31
C ALA A 290 1.64 -11.89 -11.99
N LEU A 291 2.49 -10.96 -11.56
CA LEU A 291 2.19 -10.05 -10.46
C LEU A 291 1.38 -8.88 -11.00
N GLU A 292 0.17 -8.71 -10.49
CA GLU A 292 -0.67 -7.55 -10.75
C GLU A 292 -0.29 -6.44 -9.79
N LEU A 293 0.26 -5.35 -10.32
CA LEU A 293 0.83 -4.27 -9.51
C LEU A 293 -0.12 -3.07 -9.47
N GLU A 294 -0.31 -2.52 -8.28
CA GLU A 294 -0.88 -1.20 -8.07
C GLU A 294 0.25 -0.25 -7.70
N ILE A 295 0.63 0.63 -8.64
CA ILE A 295 1.81 1.48 -8.54
C ILE A 295 1.40 2.90 -8.21
N LYS A 296 1.85 3.40 -7.04
CA LYS A 296 1.80 4.81 -6.68
C LYS A 296 3.22 5.31 -6.41
N LEU A 297 3.62 6.35 -7.15
CA LEU A 297 4.87 7.06 -6.93
C LEU A 297 4.56 8.46 -6.42
N LEU A 298 5.10 8.76 -5.24
CA LEU A 298 4.77 9.94 -4.47
C LEU A 298 6.00 10.82 -4.34
N GLN A 299 5.81 12.13 -4.49
CA GLN A 299 6.87 13.12 -4.38
C GLN A 299 6.54 14.11 -3.27
N LYS A 300 7.45 14.25 -2.31
CA LYS A 300 7.37 15.28 -1.27
C LYS A 300 7.79 16.60 -1.89
N GLU A 301 6.90 17.58 -1.85
CA GLU A 301 7.09 18.90 -2.46
C GLU A 301 6.82 20.00 -1.43
N SER A 302 7.42 21.16 -1.67
CA SER A 302 7.14 22.39 -0.90
C SER A 302 7.01 23.56 -1.87
N SER A 303 5.88 24.26 -1.84
CA SER A 303 5.63 25.42 -2.72
C SER A 303 5.35 26.68 -1.91
N PRO A 304 5.92 27.84 -2.29
CA PRO A 304 5.64 29.10 -1.61
C PRO A 304 4.29 29.65 -2.08
N ILE A 305 3.25 29.52 -1.25
CA ILE A 305 1.91 30.02 -1.53
C ILE A 305 1.71 31.42 -0.97
N VAL A 306 0.85 32.22 -1.61
CA VAL A 306 0.47 33.55 -1.12
C VAL A 306 -0.31 33.41 0.19
N ALA A 307 0.22 33.98 1.26
CA ALA A 307 -0.30 33.83 2.62
C ALA A 307 -1.17 35.01 3.07
N ASP A 308 -0.81 36.22 2.64
CA ASP A 308 -1.55 37.46 2.95
C ASP A 308 -1.26 38.50 1.87
N VAL A 309 -2.20 39.43 1.68
CA VAL A 309 -2.14 40.49 0.67
C VAL A 309 -2.71 41.78 1.27
N TYR A 310 -2.05 42.91 1.05
CA TYR A 310 -2.62 44.24 1.33
C TYR A 310 -2.33 45.23 0.21
N GLY A 311 -3.20 46.22 0.05
CA GLY A 311 -3.01 47.28 -0.95
C GLY A 311 -2.15 48.43 -0.42
N VAL A 312 -1.26 48.94 -1.27
CA VAL A 312 -0.48 50.18 -1.02
C VAL A 312 -1.22 51.37 -1.63
N SER A 313 -1.74 51.23 -2.85
CA SER A 313 -2.52 52.28 -3.52
C SER A 313 -3.97 51.85 -3.83
N CYS A 314 -4.45 50.80 -3.17
CA CYS A 314 -5.80 50.28 -3.33
C CYS A 314 -6.33 49.65 -2.03
N GLU A 315 -7.63 49.37 -2.00
CA GLU A 315 -8.23 48.49 -1.00
C GLU A 315 -8.28 47.08 -1.57
N VAL A 316 -7.86 46.09 -0.77
CA VAL A 316 -7.80 44.69 -1.18
C VAL A 316 -8.60 43.85 -0.18
N ALA A 317 -9.54 43.07 -0.69
CA ALA A 317 -10.19 42.00 0.05
C ALA A 317 -9.80 40.65 -0.55
N ALA A 318 -8.99 39.89 0.21
CA ALA A 318 -8.60 38.53 -0.10
C ALA A 318 -9.77 37.57 0.15
N ILE A 319 -10.04 36.71 -0.82
CA ILE A 319 -11.02 35.63 -0.72
C ILE A 319 -10.22 34.34 -0.69
N SER A 320 -10.32 33.62 0.42
CA SER A 320 -9.66 32.34 0.63
C SER A 320 -10.68 31.23 0.79
N SER A 321 -10.26 30.00 0.47
CA SER A 321 -11.03 28.79 0.75
C SER A 321 -10.14 27.76 1.44
N PRO A 322 -10.66 27.01 2.43
CA PRO A 322 -9.93 25.90 3.02
C PRO A 322 -9.77 24.79 1.99
N LYS A 323 -8.54 24.31 1.83
CA LYS A 323 -8.18 23.17 0.99
C LYS A 323 -7.38 22.16 1.80
N LYS A 324 -7.48 20.89 1.41
CA LYS A 324 -6.86 19.76 2.10
C LYS A 324 -5.71 19.22 1.26
N PHE A 325 -4.57 19.01 1.90
CA PHE A 325 -3.35 18.53 1.27
C PHE A 325 -2.83 17.30 2.00
N ARG A 326 -2.60 16.22 1.26
CA ARG A 326 -2.00 15.02 1.80
C ARG A 326 -0.53 15.26 2.12
N GLN A 327 -0.05 14.69 3.20
CA GLN A 327 1.35 14.72 3.63
C GLN A 327 1.78 13.32 4.07
N LEU A 328 3.03 12.94 3.82
CA LEU A 328 3.60 11.70 4.36
C LEU A 328 4.26 11.99 5.71
N GLN A 329 3.66 11.50 6.79
CA GLN A 329 4.15 11.70 8.16
C GLN A 329 5.21 10.66 8.54
N GLN A 330 5.04 9.42 8.10
CA GLN A 330 6.00 8.33 8.33
C GLN A 330 6.18 7.48 7.08
N ASP A 331 7.42 7.03 6.89
CA ASP A 331 7.86 6.06 5.89
C ASP A 331 8.93 5.20 6.57
N ALA A 332 8.53 4.01 7.01
CA ALA A 332 9.34 3.18 7.89
C ALA A 332 9.27 1.71 7.49
N TYR A 333 10.41 1.04 7.55
CA TYR A 333 10.51 -0.41 7.45
C TYR A 333 10.68 -1.00 8.84
N LEU A 334 9.76 -1.87 9.23
CA LEU A 334 9.74 -2.54 10.52
C LEU A 334 10.12 -3.99 10.31
N GLU A 335 10.92 -4.53 11.24
CA GLU A 335 11.20 -5.96 11.33
C GLU A 335 10.68 -6.47 12.68
N GLU A 336 10.03 -7.62 12.67
CA GLU A 336 9.57 -8.32 13.86
C GLU A 336 9.88 -9.81 13.77
N LYS A 337 10.45 -10.36 14.85
CA LYS A 337 10.75 -11.78 14.94
C LYS A 337 9.65 -12.49 15.71
N LEU A 338 9.01 -13.45 15.07
CA LEU A 338 7.98 -14.30 15.66
C LEU A 338 8.56 -15.68 15.95
N THR A 339 8.17 -16.27 17.07
CA THR A 339 8.53 -17.65 17.42
C THR A 339 7.31 -18.37 17.95
N GLY A 340 7.10 -19.59 17.48
CA GLY A 340 6.00 -20.41 17.96
C GLY A 340 6.37 -21.88 18.01
N THR A 341 5.47 -22.65 18.60
CA THR A 341 5.59 -24.10 18.71
C THR A 341 4.25 -24.72 18.36
N VAL A 342 4.27 -25.80 17.61
CA VAL A 342 3.09 -26.62 17.36
C VAL A 342 3.37 -28.06 17.74
N LYS A 343 2.42 -28.68 18.42
CA LYS A 343 2.38 -30.13 18.60
C LYS A 343 1.35 -30.66 17.61
N PRO A 344 1.71 -31.58 16.71
CA PRO A 344 0.72 -32.18 15.83
C PRO A 344 -0.36 -32.91 16.63
N ASP A 345 -1.61 -32.77 16.20
CA ASP A 345 -2.76 -33.40 16.83
C ASP A 345 -3.12 -34.73 16.11
N GLY A 346 -3.46 -35.77 16.87
CA GLY A 346 -3.95 -37.05 16.31
C GLY A 346 -3.39 -38.31 16.97
N ILE A 347 -3.62 -39.45 16.32
CA ILE A 347 -3.23 -40.80 16.80
C ILE A 347 -1.74 -41.10 16.55
N ASP A 348 -1.14 -40.46 15.55
CA ASP A 348 0.27 -40.64 15.17
C ASP A 348 0.96 -39.28 15.07
N THR A 349 1.45 -38.81 16.23
CA THR A 349 2.07 -37.48 16.41
C THR A 349 3.58 -37.52 16.21
N LYS A 350 4.14 -38.68 15.86
CA LYS A 350 5.57 -38.81 15.59
C LYS A 350 5.90 -38.05 14.32
N ILE A 351 6.95 -37.27 14.38
CA ILE A 351 7.48 -36.49 13.27
C ILE A 351 8.79 -37.15 12.88
N LEU A 352 8.91 -37.59 11.62
CA LEU A 352 10.13 -38.18 11.08
C LEU A 352 10.91 -37.20 10.22
N GLN A 353 10.20 -36.41 9.42
CA GLN A 353 10.83 -35.41 8.56
C GLN A 353 9.86 -34.28 8.24
N ILE A 354 10.34 -33.03 8.28
CA ILE A 354 9.62 -31.88 7.75
C ILE A 354 9.83 -31.85 6.23
N CYS A 355 8.73 -31.74 5.48
CA CYS A 355 8.74 -31.74 4.02
C CYS A 355 8.61 -30.33 3.44
N HIS A 356 7.75 -29.51 4.04
CA HIS A 356 7.46 -28.15 3.59
C HIS A 356 6.87 -27.32 4.73
N SER A 357 7.00 -26.00 4.63
CA SER A 357 6.32 -25.06 5.53
C SER A 357 5.98 -23.77 4.81
N GLU A 358 4.79 -23.24 5.08
CA GLU A 358 4.39 -21.91 4.65
C GLU A 358 3.84 -21.10 5.82
N ALA A 359 4.00 -19.78 5.76
CA ALA A 359 3.43 -18.86 6.74
C ALA A 359 2.75 -17.68 6.04
N LYS A 360 1.58 -17.31 6.55
CA LYS A 360 0.78 -16.18 6.07
C LYS A 360 0.58 -15.19 7.22
N PRO A 361 1.34 -14.07 7.25
CA PRO A 361 1.07 -12.99 8.18
C PRO A 361 -0.10 -12.13 7.70
N GLU A 362 -1.01 -11.79 8.61
CA GLU A 362 -2.14 -10.90 8.36
C GLU A 362 -2.19 -9.79 9.40
N ILE A 363 -2.45 -8.56 8.95
CA ILE A 363 -2.70 -7.42 9.82
C ILE A 363 -4.21 -7.34 10.06
N GLU A 364 -4.60 -7.33 11.33
CA GLU A 364 -6.00 -7.30 11.75
C GLU A 364 -6.44 -5.87 12.09
N ASN A 365 -5.62 -5.11 12.81
CA ASN A 365 -5.91 -3.71 13.15
C ASN A 365 -4.66 -2.91 13.55
N CYS A 366 -4.77 -1.59 13.57
CA CYS A 366 -3.79 -0.65 14.09
C CYS A 366 -4.43 0.30 15.09
N ILE A 367 -3.77 0.50 16.24
CA ILE A 367 -4.17 1.45 17.26
C ILE A 367 -3.12 2.56 17.30
N PHE A 368 -3.57 3.81 17.18
CA PHE A 368 -2.72 4.99 17.19
C PHE A 368 -2.80 5.65 18.58
N GLY A 369 -1.66 5.74 19.26
CA GLY A 369 -1.47 6.58 20.43
C GLY A 369 -0.89 7.94 20.05
N ASP A 370 -0.52 8.76 21.06
CA ASP A 370 0.02 10.10 20.84
C ASP A 370 1.32 10.11 20.01
N ASP A 371 2.24 9.19 20.31
CA ASP A 371 3.57 9.08 19.67
C ASP A 371 3.93 7.61 19.33
N GLU A 372 2.93 6.72 19.27
CA GLU A 372 3.16 5.30 18.99
C GLU A 372 2.05 4.68 18.15
N ILE A 373 2.41 3.66 17.39
CA ILE A 373 1.48 2.76 16.72
C ILE A 373 1.62 1.37 17.31
N GLU A 374 0.47 0.75 17.59
CA GLU A 374 0.36 -0.65 17.93
C GLU A 374 -0.32 -1.38 16.77
N ILE A 375 0.44 -2.22 16.09
CA ILE A 375 -0.03 -3.03 14.95
C ILE A 375 -0.34 -4.43 15.48
N ARG A 376 -1.58 -4.88 15.31
CA ARG A 376 -2.05 -6.22 15.71
C ARG A 376 -2.30 -7.07 14.48
N GLY A 377 -1.89 -8.33 14.56
CA GLY A 377 -2.08 -9.29 13.49
C GLY A 377 -1.95 -10.72 13.99
N SER A 378 -2.03 -11.66 13.07
CA SER A 378 -1.71 -13.05 13.33
C SER A 378 -0.87 -13.64 12.20
N ALA A 379 -0.02 -14.60 12.56
CA ALA A 379 0.74 -15.40 11.60
C ALA A 379 0.21 -16.84 11.67
N GLU A 380 -0.37 -17.30 10.57
CA GLU A 380 -0.73 -18.70 10.39
C GLU A 380 0.47 -19.42 9.77
N VAL A 381 0.91 -20.51 10.40
CA VAL A 381 2.04 -21.33 9.95
C VAL A 381 1.54 -22.75 9.76
N GLN A 382 1.72 -23.26 8.54
CA GLN A 382 1.36 -24.61 8.17
C GLN A 382 2.63 -25.41 7.86
N VAL A 383 2.74 -26.62 8.41
CA VAL A 383 3.91 -27.48 8.27
C VAL A 383 3.47 -28.86 7.81
N LEU A 384 3.96 -29.27 6.64
CA LEU A 384 3.78 -30.61 6.10
C LEU A 384 4.94 -31.51 6.53
N TYR A 385 4.65 -32.69 7.07
CA TYR A 385 5.66 -33.61 7.57
C TYR A 385 5.29 -35.08 7.33
N LEU A 386 6.30 -35.96 7.38
CA LEU A 386 6.15 -37.41 7.38
C LEU A 386 6.07 -37.96 8.80
N ASN A 387 5.15 -38.90 9.06
CA ASN A 387 4.99 -39.56 10.36
C ASN A 387 5.41 -41.05 10.37
N ASN A 388 5.64 -41.68 9.20
CA ASN A 388 6.10 -43.07 9.10
C ASN A 388 7.32 -43.27 8.19
N GLU A 389 8.09 -44.34 8.45
CA GLU A 389 9.34 -44.65 7.74
C GLU A 389 9.09 -45.12 6.30
N ASP A 390 7.88 -45.56 6.00
CA ASP A 390 7.47 -45.99 4.65
C ASP A 390 7.38 -44.82 3.65
N GLY A 391 7.44 -43.56 4.13
CA GLY A 391 7.46 -42.35 3.29
C GLY A 391 6.14 -42.07 2.56
N ASN A 392 5.06 -42.73 2.97
CA ASN A 392 3.76 -42.66 2.30
C ASN A 392 2.67 -41.98 3.15
N ASN A 393 2.98 -41.62 4.40
CA ASN A 393 2.01 -41.00 5.30
C ASN A 393 2.45 -39.57 5.64
N PHE A 394 1.78 -38.62 4.96
CA PHE A 394 1.95 -37.20 5.16
C PHE A 394 0.89 -36.69 6.13
N ALA A 395 1.29 -35.76 6.99
CA ALA A 395 0.43 -35.10 7.95
C ALA A 395 0.76 -33.60 7.99
N MET A 396 -0.19 -32.83 8.53
CA MET A 396 -0.08 -31.39 8.67
C MET A 396 -0.13 -31.01 10.15
N ALA A 397 0.71 -30.06 10.53
CA ALA A 397 0.59 -29.33 11.77
C ALA A 397 0.35 -27.85 11.44
N GLU A 398 -0.56 -27.20 12.16
CA GLU A 398 -0.91 -25.80 11.96
C GLU A 398 -0.76 -25.04 13.28
N SER A 399 -0.24 -23.81 13.19
CA SER A 399 -0.08 -22.89 14.31
C SER A 399 -0.58 -21.52 13.90
N ARG A 400 -1.49 -20.94 14.68
CA ARG A 400 -1.86 -19.52 14.55
C ARG A 400 -1.35 -18.74 15.74
N LEU A 401 -0.41 -17.84 15.52
CA LEU A 401 0.17 -17.00 16.57
C LEU A 401 -0.26 -15.54 16.38
N PRO A 402 -1.07 -14.96 17.29
CA PRO A 402 -1.30 -13.52 17.29
C PRO A 402 -0.01 -12.79 17.68
N PHE A 403 0.24 -11.65 17.05
CA PHE A 403 1.38 -10.78 17.34
C PHE A 403 0.94 -9.33 17.52
N THR A 404 1.74 -8.59 18.29
CA THR A 404 1.58 -7.16 18.51
C THR A 404 2.92 -6.48 18.33
N ILE A 405 2.98 -5.50 17.41
CA ILE A 405 4.17 -4.71 17.12
C ILE A 405 3.92 -3.28 17.58
N THR A 406 4.66 -2.82 18.59
CA THR A 406 4.62 -1.42 19.04
C THR A 406 5.83 -0.66 18.52
N ARG A 407 5.60 0.49 17.88
CA ARG A 407 6.67 1.36 17.37
C ARG A 407 6.39 2.81 17.70
N LYS A 408 7.44 3.53 18.10
CA LYS A 408 7.37 4.99 18.29
C LYS A 408 7.33 5.67 16.93
N LEU A 409 6.38 6.58 16.77
CA LEU A 409 6.27 7.45 15.62
C LEU A 409 6.91 8.80 15.98
N SER A 410 7.76 9.33 15.09
CA SER A 410 8.47 10.58 15.34
C SER A 410 7.93 11.71 14.47
N GLY A 411 7.74 12.90 15.05
CA GLY A 411 7.37 14.08 14.26
C GLY A 411 5.93 14.06 13.75
N LEU A 412 5.04 13.31 14.40
CA LEU A 412 3.61 13.37 14.11
C LEU A 412 3.06 14.77 14.43
N ARG A 413 2.26 15.28 13.49
CA ARG A 413 1.47 16.48 13.71
C ARG A 413 0.28 16.18 14.61
N LYS A 414 0.12 16.95 15.69
CA LYS A 414 -0.94 16.79 16.70
C LYS A 414 -2.30 17.33 16.26
N ASP A 415 -2.32 18.14 15.21
CA ASP A 415 -3.52 18.71 14.60
C ASP A 415 -4.14 17.79 13.53
N MET A 416 -3.62 16.57 13.38
CA MET A 416 -4.11 15.56 12.45
C MET A 416 -4.67 14.36 13.20
N GLU A 417 -5.73 13.76 12.65
CA GLU A 417 -6.24 12.47 13.09
C GLU A 417 -5.58 11.35 12.28
N TYR A 418 -5.15 10.30 12.97
CA TYR A 418 -4.55 9.12 12.35
C TYR A 418 -5.44 7.90 12.58
N ASN A 419 -5.70 7.16 11.51
CA ASN A 419 -6.41 5.90 11.58
C ASN A 419 -5.83 4.92 10.55
N ILE A 420 -6.33 3.67 10.56
CA ILE A 420 -5.86 2.61 9.66
C ILE A 420 -6.08 2.95 8.18
N GLU A 421 -7.04 3.83 7.87
CA GLU A 421 -7.33 4.26 6.49
C GLU A 421 -6.27 5.23 5.96
N ASN A 422 -5.59 5.94 6.86
CA ASN A 422 -4.45 6.80 6.53
C ASN A 422 -3.13 6.01 6.51
N CYS A 423 -3.18 4.69 6.57
CA CYS A 423 -2.01 3.84 6.73
C CYS A 423 -1.92 2.82 5.58
N SER A 424 -0.76 2.75 4.92
CA SER A 424 -0.42 1.61 4.05
C SER A 424 0.52 0.70 4.82
N LEU A 425 0.08 -0.54 5.04
CA LEU A 425 0.84 -1.58 5.75
C LEU A 425 0.87 -2.85 4.90
N LYS A 426 2.08 -3.28 4.56
CA LYS A 426 2.30 -4.46 3.72
C LYS A 426 3.18 -5.44 4.48
N PRO A 427 2.60 -6.46 5.13
CA PRO A 427 3.38 -7.51 5.78
C PRO A 427 4.02 -8.40 4.70
N GLN A 428 5.30 -8.70 4.88
CA GLN A 428 6.05 -9.64 4.06
C GLN A 428 6.77 -10.64 4.96
N LEU A 429 6.64 -11.93 4.62
CA LEU A 429 7.43 -12.96 5.27
C LEU A 429 8.84 -12.91 4.69
N GLU A 430 9.79 -12.44 5.50
CA GLU A 430 11.21 -12.36 5.15
C GLU A 430 11.87 -13.72 5.36
N GLN A 431 11.61 -14.40 6.47
CA GLN A 431 12.19 -15.72 6.72
C GLN A 431 11.21 -16.62 7.47
N LEU A 432 11.27 -17.91 7.18
CA LEU A 432 10.61 -18.96 7.96
C LEU A 432 11.59 -20.12 8.16
N HIS A 433 11.88 -20.43 9.41
CA HIS A 433 12.73 -21.55 9.79
C HIS A 433 11.95 -22.48 10.71
N VAL A 434 11.80 -23.74 10.29
CA VAL A 434 11.02 -24.75 11.00
C VAL A 434 11.91 -25.93 11.35
N VAL A 435 11.89 -26.33 12.62
CA VAL A 435 12.68 -27.47 13.11
C VAL A 435 11.83 -28.41 13.93
N MET A 436 12.17 -29.69 13.83
CA MET A 436 11.61 -30.72 14.67
C MET A 436 12.33 -30.77 16.02
N LYS A 437 11.56 -30.92 17.09
CA LYS A 437 12.05 -31.09 18.45
C LYS A 437 11.48 -32.35 19.08
N ASP A 438 12.39 -33.19 19.58
CA ASP A 438 12.10 -34.44 20.29
C ASP A 438 11.21 -35.44 19.52
N GLY A 439 11.07 -35.29 18.20
CA GLY A 439 10.24 -36.15 17.36
C GLY A 439 8.72 -36.00 17.54
N GLU A 440 8.27 -35.03 18.35
CA GLU A 440 6.83 -34.83 18.65
C GLU A 440 6.38 -33.36 18.55
N ARG A 441 7.33 -32.42 18.47
CA ARG A 441 7.03 -30.98 18.42
C ARG A 441 7.73 -30.35 17.24
N ILE A 442 7.13 -29.30 16.73
CA ILE A 442 7.74 -28.41 15.75
C ILE A 442 7.93 -27.06 16.42
N GLU A 443 9.13 -26.52 16.34
CA GLU A 443 9.43 -25.14 16.68
C GLU A 443 9.65 -24.37 15.39
N TRP A 444 9.11 -23.16 15.30
CA TRP A 444 9.28 -22.31 14.14
C TRP A 444 9.68 -20.90 14.57
N GLN A 445 10.47 -20.26 13.72
CA GLN A 445 10.86 -18.87 13.82
C GLN A 445 10.57 -18.21 12.48
N ALA A 446 9.83 -17.10 12.51
CA ALA A 446 9.57 -16.27 11.35
C ALA A 446 10.15 -14.87 11.54
N VAL A 447 10.59 -14.25 10.46
CA VAL A 447 10.92 -12.82 10.40
C VAL A 447 9.90 -12.16 9.50
N LEU A 448 9.16 -11.22 10.06
CA LEU A 448 8.15 -10.41 9.39
C LEU A 448 8.73 -9.02 9.12
N THR A 449 8.67 -8.56 7.88
CA THR A 449 8.96 -7.18 7.52
C THR A 449 7.65 -6.46 7.20
N LEU A 450 7.54 -5.19 7.61
CA LEU A 450 6.39 -4.34 7.28
C LEU A 450 6.87 -3.00 6.75
N HIS A 451 6.40 -2.61 5.56
CA HIS A 451 6.52 -1.23 5.09
C HIS A 451 5.31 -0.43 5.59
N LEU A 452 5.57 0.52 6.49
CA LEU A 452 4.60 1.44 7.08
C LEU A 452 4.71 2.81 6.39
N MET A 453 3.66 3.21 5.69
CA MET A 453 3.47 4.60 5.27
C MET A 453 2.26 5.19 5.97
N LEU A 454 2.48 6.24 6.78
CA LEU A 454 1.43 6.97 7.47
C LEU A 454 1.21 8.31 6.78
N TYR A 455 0.00 8.51 6.29
CA TYR A 455 -0.42 9.74 5.67
C TYR A 455 -1.15 10.63 6.69
N GLY A 456 -1.03 11.93 6.51
CA GLY A 456 -1.80 12.93 7.23
C GLY A 456 -2.45 13.90 6.25
N GLU A 457 -3.47 14.62 6.69
CA GLU A 457 -4.16 15.63 5.88
C GLU A 457 -4.05 16.99 6.57
N ALA A 458 -3.37 17.93 5.91
CA ALA A 458 -3.24 19.30 6.38
C ALA A 458 -4.32 20.16 5.72
N GLN A 459 -5.05 20.95 6.51
CA GLN A 459 -5.97 21.95 5.99
C GLN A 459 -5.29 23.32 5.94
N GLU A 460 -5.36 23.97 4.79
CA GLU A 460 -4.74 25.28 4.56
C GLU A 460 -5.69 26.24 3.86
N GLU A 461 -5.70 27.50 4.29
CA GLU A 461 -6.44 28.58 3.64
C GLU A 461 -5.69 29.04 2.40
N ILE A 462 -6.30 28.83 1.24
CA ILE A 462 -5.70 29.17 -0.06
C ILE A 462 -6.40 30.37 -0.66
N LEU A 463 -5.63 31.39 -1.04
CA LEU A 463 -6.14 32.55 -1.78
C LEU A 463 -6.71 32.09 -3.13
N THR A 464 -8.00 32.31 -3.35
CA THR A 464 -8.71 31.91 -4.57
C THR A 464 -9.16 33.09 -5.42
N ASP A 465 -9.38 34.25 -4.81
CA ASP A 465 -9.77 35.48 -5.51
C ASP A 465 -9.33 36.75 -4.75
N LEU A 466 -9.22 37.87 -5.46
CA LEU A 466 -8.89 39.19 -4.91
C LEU A 466 -9.90 40.22 -5.42
N LYS A 467 -10.61 40.87 -4.49
CA LYS A 467 -11.42 42.06 -4.81
C LYS A 467 -10.63 43.32 -4.56
N ILE A 468 -10.39 44.09 -5.62
CA ILE A 468 -9.58 45.30 -5.56
C ILE A 468 -10.44 46.53 -5.86
N THR A 469 -10.66 47.38 -4.85
CA THR A 469 -11.40 48.65 -5.00
C THR A 469 -10.45 49.84 -4.95
N GLU A 470 -10.96 51.06 -5.12
CA GLU A 470 -10.18 52.27 -4.90
C GLU A 470 -9.88 52.45 -3.41
N LEU A 471 -8.84 53.21 -3.10
CA LEU A 471 -8.51 53.59 -1.74
C LEU A 471 -9.65 54.40 -1.12
N ASP A 472 -9.97 54.11 0.14
CA ASP A 472 -10.92 54.90 0.91
C ASP A 472 -10.28 56.25 1.29
N SER A 473 -10.70 57.31 0.58
CA SER A 473 -10.22 58.68 0.79
C SER A 473 -10.37 59.12 2.26
N SER A 474 -11.42 58.68 2.94
CA SER A 474 -11.68 59.03 4.34
C SER A 474 -10.68 58.39 5.32
N LYS A 475 -10.08 57.25 4.97
CA LYS A 475 -8.99 56.63 5.73
C LYS A 475 -7.67 57.33 5.48
N LEU A 476 -7.39 57.70 4.22
CA LEU A 476 -6.16 58.40 3.85
C LEU A 476 -6.04 59.79 4.48
N GLU A 477 -7.14 60.53 4.60
CA GLU A 477 -7.14 61.87 5.21
C GLU A 477 -6.82 61.84 6.70
N LYS A 478 -7.09 60.72 7.38
CA LYS A 478 -6.80 60.53 8.81
C LYS A 478 -5.33 60.15 9.06
N LEU A 479 -4.63 59.68 8.04
CA LEU A 479 -3.23 59.27 8.14
C LEU A 479 -2.31 60.47 7.84
N PRO A 480 -1.32 60.76 8.70
CA PRO A 480 -0.37 61.84 8.45
C PRO A 480 0.52 61.52 7.23
N GLY A 481 1.00 62.56 6.52
CA GLY A 481 1.92 62.39 5.37
C GLY A 481 3.25 61.74 5.75
N PHE A 482 3.70 61.95 6.98
CA PHE A 482 4.78 61.19 7.61
C PHE A 482 4.49 60.93 9.09
N ALA A 483 5.00 59.82 9.62
CA ALA A 483 4.87 59.47 11.03
C ALA A 483 6.19 58.89 11.56
N ILE A 484 6.53 59.21 12.81
CA ILE A 484 7.55 58.46 13.57
C ILE A 484 6.81 57.40 14.36
N TYR A 485 6.92 56.15 13.94
CA TYR A 485 6.32 54.99 14.60
C TYR A 485 7.32 54.38 15.59
N PHE A 486 6.84 54.10 16.80
CA PHE A 486 7.60 53.36 17.81
C PHE A 486 7.14 51.91 17.79
N VAL A 487 8.05 51.00 17.43
CA VAL A 487 7.78 49.56 17.30
C VAL A 487 7.34 48.99 18.65
N LYS A 488 6.24 48.25 18.65
CA LYS A 488 5.72 47.55 19.83
C LYS A 488 6.06 46.07 19.79
N GLU A 489 5.88 45.41 20.92
CA GLU A 489 6.02 43.96 21.01
C GLU A 489 5.05 43.26 20.04
N GLY A 490 5.59 42.38 19.18
CA GLY A 490 4.84 41.65 18.16
C GLY A 490 4.58 42.40 16.84
N ASP A 491 5.01 43.67 16.73
CA ASP A 491 4.91 44.40 15.46
C ASP A 491 5.89 43.84 14.41
N THR A 492 5.45 43.86 13.17
CA THR A 492 6.25 43.51 11.99
C THR A 492 6.17 44.65 10.97
N LEU A 493 7.20 44.79 10.11
CA LEU A 493 7.14 45.75 9.01
C LEU A 493 5.90 45.53 8.12
N TRP A 494 5.47 44.27 7.95
CA TRP A 494 4.24 43.90 7.27
C TRP A 494 2.98 44.56 7.86
N GLN A 495 2.78 44.44 9.17
CA GLN A 495 1.63 45.04 9.86
C GLN A 495 1.67 46.57 9.81
N ILE A 496 2.87 47.15 9.94
CA ILE A 496 3.07 48.60 9.88
C ILE A 496 2.77 49.11 8.46
N GLY A 497 3.32 48.46 7.43
CA GLY A 497 3.06 48.78 6.03
C GLY A 497 1.58 48.70 5.68
N ARG A 498 0.90 47.62 6.08
CA ARG A 498 -0.55 47.46 5.92
C ARG A 498 -1.36 48.57 6.60
N LYS A 499 -0.93 49.01 7.78
CA LYS A 499 -1.63 50.06 8.55
C LYS A 499 -1.49 51.45 7.91
N TYR A 500 -0.33 51.74 7.33
CA TYR A 500 -0.02 53.06 6.77
C TYR A 500 -0.14 53.11 5.24
N TYR A 501 -0.53 52.02 4.58
CA TYR A 501 -0.57 51.89 3.11
C TYR A 501 0.80 52.18 2.48
N VAL A 502 1.85 51.57 3.02
CA VAL A 502 3.24 51.72 2.54
C VAL A 502 3.83 50.33 2.30
N SER A 503 4.64 50.19 1.25
CA SER A 503 5.39 48.96 0.96
C SER A 503 6.46 48.68 2.01
N VAL A 504 6.73 47.40 2.28
CA VAL A 504 7.77 47.00 3.24
C VAL A 504 9.14 47.48 2.75
N ASP A 505 9.40 47.37 1.44
CA ASP A 505 10.58 47.91 0.77
C ASP A 505 10.76 49.40 1.05
N LYS A 506 9.68 50.21 0.99
CA LYS A 506 9.77 51.64 1.20
C LYS A 506 10.09 51.98 2.66
N ILE A 507 9.50 51.25 3.60
CA ILE A 507 9.83 51.41 5.02
C ILE A 507 11.32 51.09 5.25
N LYS A 508 11.83 50.01 4.64
CA LYS A 508 13.24 49.63 4.75
C LYS A 508 14.17 50.69 4.14
N GLU A 509 13.84 51.19 2.95
CA GLU A 509 14.62 52.22 2.25
C GLU A 509 14.75 53.50 3.11
N VAL A 510 13.62 54.01 3.61
CA VAL A 510 13.58 55.26 4.39
C VAL A 510 14.33 55.12 5.72
N ASN A 511 14.31 53.93 6.32
CA ASN A 511 14.92 53.65 7.62
C ASN A 511 16.30 52.99 7.53
N GLN A 512 16.85 52.82 6.32
CA GLN A 512 18.16 52.19 6.07
C GLN A 512 18.26 50.78 6.68
N LEU A 513 17.16 50.03 6.68
CA LEU A 513 17.11 48.66 7.22
C LEU A 513 17.65 47.66 6.20
N THR A 514 18.56 46.80 6.64
CA THR A 514 19.12 45.71 5.80
C THR A 514 18.23 44.47 5.78
N GLY A 515 17.30 44.34 6.72
CA GLY A 515 16.39 43.20 6.88
C GLY A 515 14.99 43.63 7.33
N GLU A 516 14.17 42.66 7.74
CA GLU A 516 12.84 42.90 8.31
C GLU A 516 12.81 42.83 9.84
N ASP A 517 13.95 42.50 10.46
CA ASP A 517 14.10 42.43 11.90
C ASP A 517 13.98 43.82 12.52
N ILE A 518 12.96 43.98 13.37
CA ILE A 518 12.72 45.20 14.16
C ILE A 518 12.50 44.81 15.62
N ALA A 519 13.01 45.62 16.53
CA ALA A 519 12.90 45.39 17.98
C ALA A 519 11.90 46.36 18.63
N PRO A 520 11.21 45.94 19.70
CA PRO A 520 10.38 46.86 20.47
C PRO A 520 11.17 48.08 20.95
N GLY A 521 10.66 49.28 20.68
CA GLY A 521 11.31 50.56 20.97
C GLY A 521 12.03 51.20 19.79
N ASP A 522 12.22 50.48 18.67
CA ASP A 522 12.78 51.05 17.45
C ASP A 522 11.91 52.18 16.90
N LYS A 523 12.58 53.19 16.33
CA LYS A 523 11.93 54.35 15.71
C LYS A 523 11.97 54.20 14.20
N LEU A 524 10.79 54.04 13.60
CA LEU A 524 10.63 53.95 12.15
C LEU A 524 9.97 55.21 11.61
N LEU A 525 10.63 55.87 10.67
CA LEU A 525 10.04 56.92 9.85
C LEU A 525 9.19 56.28 8.74
N ILE A 526 7.89 56.51 8.80
CA ILE A 526 6.92 56.05 7.81
C ILE A 526 6.52 57.24 6.95
N VAL A 527 6.68 57.15 5.63
CA VAL A 527 6.33 58.20 4.67
C VAL A 527 5.29 57.65 3.72
N LYS A 528 4.18 58.38 3.57
CA LYS A 528 3.05 57.99 2.74
C LYS A 528 3.40 58.05 1.25
N SER A 529 3.07 57.01 0.50
CA SER A 529 3.27 56.98 -0.96
C SER A 529 2.34 58.00 -1.64
N GLY A 530 2.90 59.13 -2.09
CA GLY A 530 2.16 60.21 -2.75
C GLY A 530 2.73 61.63 -2.58
N GLU A 531 3.66 61.84 -1.64
CA GLU A 531 4.32 63.14 -1.40
C GLU A 531 5.84 62.97 -1.33
N ILE A 532 6.53 63.15 -2.46
CA ILE A 532 7.89 63.71 -2.51
C ILE A 532 7.92 64.76 -3.61
#